data_AF-A0A7C1BKI5-F1
#
_entry.id   AF-A0A7C1BKI5-F1
#
_cell.length_a   1.000
_cell.length_b   1.000
_cell.length_c   1.000
_cell.angle_alpha   90.00
_cell.angle_beta   90.00
_cell.angle_gamma   90.00
#
_symmetry.space_group_name_H-M   'P 1'
#
loop_
_entity.id
_entity.type
_entity.pdbx_description
1 polymer ?
#
loop_
_entity_poly.entity_id
_entity_poly.type
_entity_poly.pdbx_seq_one_letter_code
_entity_poly.pdbx_strand_id
1 'polypeptide(L)'
;LELGVKVLLIDEDTSATNLLYKDECMTKIIVDEPIKPLSYVLRGLINTFGISLVIVSSASSSFIPCATKVIEMVKYEPKDITEESKRLMAYRSCSDLMAVKPVKERIFGGIKDLKRVKASGFRLNFRYRSGEEFQLDLRLNPRIVEPGQVKLICKIITKLAKVRKPFKVRDIVNYVNSELRSKGFNAFTDIVTPDLTMVDGLDVVLTLNRV
;
A
#
# COMPACT_ATOMS: atom_id res chain seq x y z
N LEU A 1 -0.25 4.58 4.73
CA LEU A 1 -0.40 5.70 5.69
C LEU A 1 0.95 6.34 6.05
N GLU A 2 1.92 5.59 6.60
CA GLU A 2 3.27 6.11 6.92
C GLU A 2 3.92 6.92 5.79
N LEU A 3 3.80 6.42 4.55
CA LEU A 3 4.40 7.02 3.37
C LEU A 3 3.67 8.26 2.84
N GLY A 4 2.61 8.71 3.53
CA GLY A 4 1.86 9.91 3.16
C GLY A 4 0.93 9.76 1.95
N VAL A 5 0.59 8.53 1.55
CA VAL A 5 -0.40 8.27 0.49
C VAL A 5 -1.73 8.95 0.80
N LYS A 6 -2.36 9.53 -0.23
CA LYS A 6 -3.62 10.28 -0.11
C LYS A 6 -4.86 9.48 -0.48
N VAL A 7 -4.68 8.39 -1.22
CA VAL A 7 -5.77 7.53 -1.67
C VAL A 7 -5.41 6.08 -1.36
N LEU A 8 -6.35 5.33 -0.81
CA LEU A 8 -6.30 3.87 -0.69
C LEU A 8 -7.35 3.28 -1.63
N LEU A 9 -6.92 2.33 -2.47
CA LEU A 9 -7.78 1.55 -3.34
C LEU A 9 -7.89 0.16 -2.74
N ILE A 10 -9.11 -0.30 -2.52
CA ILE A 10 -9.40 -1.61 -1.91
C ILE A 10 -10.38 -2.33 -2.81
N ASP A 11 -10.07 -3.57 -3.12
CA ASP A 11 -10.98 -4.48 -3.81
C ASP A 11 -11.34 -5.61 -2.85
N GLU A 12 -12.63 -5.75 -2.56
CA GLU A 12 -13.16 -6.76 -1.65
C GLU A 12 -12.73 -8.17 -2.04
N ASP A 13 -12.72 -8.49 -3.34
CA ASP A 13 -12.45 -9.84 -3.84
C ASP A 13 -10.98 -10.28 -3.66
N THR A 14 -10.06 -9.32 -3.46
CA THR A 14 -8.63 -9.59 -3.23
C THR A 14 -8.18 -9.26 -1.81
N SER A 15 -9.13 -8.92 -0.93
CA SER A 15 -8.87 -8.50 0.44
C SER A 15 -9.28 -9.58 1.46
N ALA A 16 -8.67 -9.52 2.64
CA ALA A 16 -9.09 -10.38 3.75
C ALA A 16 -10.44 -9.89 4.31
N THR A 17 -11.49 -10.70 4.19
CA THR A 17 -12.86 -10.32 4.59
C THR A 17 -12.95 -9.87 6.06
N ASN A 18 -12.27 -10.58 6.96
CA ASN A 18 -12.20 -10.26 8.39
C ASN A 18 -11.53 -8.91 8.71
N LEU A 19 -10.70 -8.40 7.79
CA LEU A 19 -10.13 -7.05 7.88
C LEU A 19 -11.11 -6.00 7.36
N LEU A 20 -12.00 -6.33 6.42
CA LEU A 20 -12.90 -5.37 5.79
C LEU A 20 -14.14 -5.08 6.65
N TYR A 21 -14.86 -6.12 7.05
CA TYR A 21 -16.11 -6.00 7.80
C TYR A 21 -16.38 -7.24 8.63
N LYS A 22 -17.33 -7.12 9.57
CA LYS A 22 -17.85 -8.24 10.35
C LYS A 22 -19.37 -8.22 10.29
N ASP A 23 -19.95 -9.40 10.14
CA ASP A 23 -21.39 -9.58 10.14
C ASP A 23 -22.00 -9.26 11.53
N GLU A 24 -23.24 -8.77 11.57
CA GLU A 24 -23.90 -8.39 12.82
C GLU A 24 -24.20 -9.58 13.72
N CYS A 25 -24.65 -10.70 13.15
CA CYS A 25 -24.89 -11.91 13.93
C CYS A 25 -23.57 -12.43 14.50
N MET A 26 -22.52 -12.47 13.68
CA MET A 26 -21.18 -12.86 14.13
C MET A 26 -20.60 -11.91 15.20
N THR A 27 -20.95 -10.62 15.17
CA THR A 27 -20.56 -9.66 16.21
C THR A 27 -21.22 -9.97 17.55
N LYS A 28 -22.45 -10.49 17.56
CA LYS A 28 -23.15 -10.92 18.79
C LYS A 28 -22.64 -12.26 19.32
N ILE A 29 -22.23 -13.17 18.43
CA ILE A 29 -21.74 -14.50 18.79
C ILE A 29 -20.30 -14.43 19.30
N ILE A 30 -19.42 -13.75 18.55
CA ILE A 30 -17.99 -13.64 18.85
C ILE A 30 -17.69 -12.21 19.28
N VAL A 31 -17.81 -11.98 20.58
CA VAL A 31 -17.63 -10.67 21.22
C VAL A 31 -16.15 -10.28 21.31
N ASP A 32 -15.26 -11.25 21.60
CA ASP A 32 -13.82 -11.01 21.74
C ASP A 32 -13.08 -11.36 20.44
N GLU A 33 -13.01 -10.38 19.55
CA GLU A 33 -12.29 -10.48 18.28
C GLU A 33 -11.04 -9.58 18.30
N PRO A 34 -9.83 -10.12 18.12
CA PRO A 34 -8.61 -9.32 18.12
C PRO A 34 -8.55 -8.34 16.94
N ILE A 35 -9.19 -8.68 15.82
CA ILE A 35 -9.20 -7.87 14.60
C ILE A 35 -10.34 -6.87 14.65
N LYS A 36 -9.99 -5.59 14.54
CA LYS A 36 -10.95 -4.51 14.32
C LYS A 36 -11.16 -4.31 12.82
N PRO A 37 -12.36 -4.54 12.28
CA PRO A 37 -12.61 -4.38 10.86
C PRO A 37 -12.45 -2.91 10.40
N LEU A 38 -12.09 -2.73 9.13
CA LEU A 38 -11.90 -1.44 8.49
C LEU A 38 -13.17 -0.60 8.54
N SER A 39 -14.34 -1.22 8.33
CA SER A 39 -15.64 -0.55 8.39
C SER A 39 -15.89 0.17 9.72
N TYR A 40 -15.25 -0.26 10.82
CA TYR A 40 -15.43 0.36 12.15
C TYR A 40 -14.50 1.55 12.38
N VAL A 41 -13.35 1.60 11.71
CA VAL A 41 -12.31 2.62 11.91
C VAL A 41 -12.20 3.60 10.74
N LEU A 42 -12.99 3.40 9.68
CA LEU A 42 -12.88 4.12 8.42
C LEU A 42 -12.96 5.63 8.57
N ARG A 43 -13.92 6.14 9.36
CA ARG A 43 -14.05 7.59 9.57
C ARG A 43 -12.92 8.17 10.40
N GLY A 44 -12.44 7.44 11.40
CA GLY A 44 -11.25 7.80 12.16
C GLY A 44 -10.01 7.87 11.25
N LEU A 45 -9.86 6.93 10.31
CA LEU A 45 -8.77 6.95 9.32
C LEU A 45 -8.84 8.18 8.42
N ILE A 46 -10.02 8.49 7.87
CA ILE A 46 -10.22 9.64 6.98
C ILE A 46 -9.91 10.94 7.72
N ASN A 47 -10.47 11.12 8.92
CA ASN A 47 -10.32 12.35 9.69
C ASN A 47 -8.89 12.55 10.19
N THR A 48 -8.24 11.50 10.69
CA THR A 48 -6.87 11.60 11.23
C THR A 48 -5.82 11.81 10.14
N PHE A 49 -5.94 11.14 8.99
CA PHE A 49 -4.89 11.14 7.96
C PHE A 49 -5.21 12.00 6.73
N GLY A 50 -6.45 12.50 6.60
CA GLY A 50 -6.89 13.28 5.45
C GLY A 50 -6.73 12.49 4.15
N ILE A 51 -7.19 11.24 4.16
CA ILE A 51 -7.11 10.33 3.01
C ILE A 51 -8.50 10.04 2.42
N SER A 52 -8.52 9.69 1.15
CA SER A 52 -9.70 9.14 0.48
C SER A 52 -9.59 7.63 0.38
N LEU A 53 -10.72 6.94 0.46
CA LEU A 53 -10.82 5.51 0.20
C LEU A 53 -11.75 5.28 -0.98
N VAL A 54 -11.33 4.44 -1.92
CA VAL A 54 -12.19 3.90 -2.98
C VAL A 54 -12.22 2.40 -2.76
N ILE A 55 -13.43 1.87 -2.55
CA ILE A 55 -13.64 0.46 -2.22
C ILE A 55 -14.56 -0.12 -3.28
N VAL A 56 -14.09 -1.15 -3.98
CA VAL A 56 -14.95 -2.03 -4.77
C VAL A 56 -15.54 -3.02 -3.78
N SER A 57 -16.87 -3.05 -3.68
CA SER A 57 -17.59 -3.94 -2.77
C SER A 57 -18.70 -4.67 -3.51
N SER A 58 -18.84 -5.97 -3.23
CA SER A 58 -19.75 -6.91 -3.89
C SER A 58 -20.71 -7.57 -2.91
N ALA A 59 -20.28 -7.91 -1.69
CA ALA A 59 -21.08 -8.72 -0.76
C ALA A 59 -21.54 -7.97 0.50
N SER A 60 -20.99 -6.78 0.79
CA SER A 60 -21.18 -6.12 2.07
C SER A 60 -21.68 -4.68 1.97
N SER A 61 -22.77 -4.38 2.68
CA SER A 61 -23.27 -3.01 2.84
C SER A 61 -22.53 -2.21 3.92
N SER A 62 -21.49 -2.78 4.53
CA SER A 62 -20.84 -2.23 5.75
C SER A 62 -20.20 -0.86 5.55
N PHE A 63 -19.83 -0.50 4.32
CA PHE A 63 -19.20 0.78 4.01
C PHE A 63 -20.19 1.88 3.62
N ILE A 64 -21.42 1.52 3.19
CA ILE A 64 -22.42 2.44 2.68
C ILE A 64 -22.76 3.57 3.67
N PRO A 65 -22.98 3.30 4.99
CA PRO A 65 -23.29 4.37 5.95
C PRO A 65 -22.21 5.44 6.06
N CYS A 66 -20.94 5.10 5.76
CA CYS A 66 -19.80 6.02 5.79
C CYS A 66 -19.49 6.63 4.42
N ALA A 67 -20.08 6.13 3.33
CA ALA A 67 -19.72 6.51 1.98
C ALA A 67 -20.25 7.91 1.62
N THR A 68 -19.37 8.74 1.05
CA THR A 68 -19.76 10.04 0.48
C THR A 68 -20.40 9.88 -0.90
N LYS A 69 -19.98 8.86 -1.65
CA LYS A 69 -20.49 8.48 -2.96
C LYS A 69 -20.62 6.96 -3.05
N VAL A 70 -21.71 6.50 -3.66
CA VAL A 70 -21.95 5.09 -3.98
C VAL A 70 -22.26 4.98 -5.47
N ILE A 71 -21.38 4.29 -6.19
CA ILE A 71 -21.52 4.05 -7.63
C ILE A 71 -21.81 2.58 -7.84
N GLU A 72 -22.92 2.29 -8.50
CA GLU A 72 -23.29 0.97 -8.97
C GLU A 72 -22.78 0.80 -10.41
N MET A 73 -22.20 -0.35 -10.73
CA MET A 73 -21.82 -0.69 -12.10
C MET A 73 -22.82 -1.70 -12.65
N VAL A 74 -23.64 -1.32 -13.63
CA VAL A 74 -24.61 -2.21 -14.29
C VAL A 74 -24.25 -2.32 -15.76
N LYS A 75 -23.96 -3.53 -16.25
CA LYS A 75 -23.57 -3.76 -17.66
C LYS A 75 -22.47 -2.80 -18.14
N TYR A 76 -21.47 -2.57 -17.28
CA TYR A 76 -20.35 -1.64 -17.51
C TYR A 76 -20.72 -0.16 -17.55
N GLU A 77 -21.94 0.21 -17.18
CA GLU A 77 -22.38 1.60 -17.05
C GLU A 77 -22.41 2.02 -15.56
N PRO A 78 -21.72 3.12 -15.18
CA PRO A 78 -21.75 3.64 -13.82
C PRO A 78 -23.04 4.41 -13.54
N LYS A 79 -23.69 4.12 -12.41
CA LYS A 79 -24.87 4.82 -11.91
C LYS A 79 -24.61 5.33 -10.50
N ASP A 80 -24.82 6.62 -10.27
CA ASP A 80 -24.79 7.19 -8.92
C ASP A 80 -26.08 6.81 -8.17
N ILE A 81 -25.93 5.95 -7.16
CA ILE A 81 -27.03 5.49 -6.30
C ILE A 81 -26.88 6.01 -4.86
N THR A 82 -26.10 7.08 -4.66
CA THR A 82 -25.75 7.59 -3.33
C THR A 82 -26.98 7.87 -2.47
N GLU A 83 -27.97 8.60 -3.01
CA GLU A 83 -29.17 8.98 -2.26
C GLU A 83 -30.08 7.78 -1.97
N GLU A 84 -30.22 6.87 -2.93
CA GLU A 84 -31.00 5.64 -2.78
C GLU A 84 -30.39 4.73 -1.71
N SER A 85 -29.07 4.50 -1.79
CA SER A 85 -28.32 3.68 -0.83
C SER A 85 -28.37 4.26 0.59
N LYS A 86 -28.25 5.58 0.73
CA LYS A 86 -28.38 6.24 2.04
C LYS A 86 -29.77 6.12 2.64
N ARG A 87 -30.83 6.18 1.83
CA ARG A 87 -32.21 5.96 2.30
C ARG A 87 -32.40 4.51 2.77
N LEU A 88 -31.93 3.54 1.99
CA LEU A 88 -32.02 2.12 2.35
C LEU A 88 -31.27 1.81 3.65
N MET A 89 -30.14 2.48 3.88
CA MET A 89 -29.29 2.27 5.05
C MET A 89 -29.55 3.28 6.19
N ALA A 90 -30.67 4.02 6.18
CA ALA A 90 -30.96 5.06 7.17
C ALA A 90 -31.04 4.54 8.62
N TYR A 91 -31.29 3.25 8.80
CA TYR A 91 -31.29 2.58 10.11
C TYR A 91 -29.88 2.33 10.67
N ARG A 92 -28.83 2.53 9.87
CA ARG A 92 -27.42 2.35 10.25
C ARG A 92 -26.68 3.67 10.18
N SER A 93 -25.82 3.92 11.16
CA SER A 93 -24.91 5.06 11.17
C SER A 93 -23.49 4.61 10.89
N CYS A 94 -22.69 5.49 10.28
CA CYS A 94 -21.25 5.28 10.21
C CYS A 94 -20.68 5.23 11.63
N SER A 95 -19.89 4.19 11.94
CA SER A 95 -19.21 4.10 13.22
C SER A 95 -18.17 5.23 13.37
N ASP A 96 -18.43 6.14 14.30
CA ASP A 96 -17.48 7.16 14.77
C ASP A 96 -16.54 6.61 15.87
N LEU A 97 -16.67 5.33 16.21
CA LEU A 97 -16.33 4.81 17.54
C LEU A 97 -14.83 4.79 17.88
N MET A 98 -13.92 5.04 16.93
CA MET A 98 -12.50 4.82 17.16
C MET A 98 -11.57 5.89 16.58
N ALA A 99 -10.95 6.65 17.49
CA ALA A 99 -9.79 7.46 17.18
C ALA A 99 -8.63 6.56 16.73
N VAL A 100 -8.12 6.81 15.53
CA VAL A 100 -6.92 6.12 15.04
C VAL A 100 -5.70 6.90 15.51
N LYS A 101 -4.76 6.19 16.15
CA LYS A 101 -3.49 6.78 16.58
C LYS A 101 -2.67 7.23 15.37
N PRO A 102 -1.91 8.33 15.47
CA PRO A 102 -0.99 8.73 14.42
C PRO A 102 0.05 7.63 14.17
N VAL A 103 0.48 7.50 12.92
CA VAL A 103 1.48 6.51 12.53
C VAL A 103 2.84 6.91 13.10
N LYS A 104 3.50 5.99 13.82
CA LYS A 104 4.87 6.18 14.27
C LYS A 104 5.82 6.14 13.08
N GLU A 105 6.64 7.18 12.92
CA GLU A 105 7.64 7.23 11.85
C GLU A 105 8.76 6.22 12.10
N ARG A 106 9.06 5.37 11.12
CA ARG A 106 10.21 4.45 11.19
C ARG A 106 11.44 5.08 10.57
N ILE A 107 12.59 4.63 11.07
CA ILE A 107 13.91 4.98 10.55
C ILE A 107 14.48 3.78 9.81
N PHE A 108 14.86 3.97 8.55
CA PHE A 108 15.61 3.01 7.76
C PHE A 108 17.10 3.14 8.09
N GLY A 109 17.65 2.11 8.74
CA GLY A 109 19.06 2.01 9.10
C GLY A 109 19.94 1.24 8.11
N GLY A 110 19.41 0.88 6.94
CA GLY A 110 20.06 0.00 5.98
C GLY A 110 19.58 -1.46 6.06
N ILE A 111 20.09 -2.31 5.17
CA ILE A 111 19.79 -3.74 5.14
C ILE A 111 20.98 -4.48 5.75
N LYS A 112 20.76 -5.11 6.91
CA LYS A 112 21.81 -5.80 7.66
C LYS A 112 22.40 -6.94 6.84
N ASP A 113 23.73 -7.05 6.85
CA ASP A 113 24.50 -8.12 6.20
C ASP A 113 24.25 -8.32 4.70
N LEU A 114 23.65 -7.36 3.99
CA LEU A 114 23.43 -7.47 2.56
C LEU A 114 24.76 -7.51 1.80
N LYS A 115 25.00 -8.59 1.04
CA LYS A 115 26.18 -8.73 0.16
C LYS A 115 25.87 -8.21 -1.24
N ARG A 116 24.74 -8.62 -1.82
CA ARG A 116 24.29 -8.16 -3.14
C ARG A 116 22.80 -8.40 -3.33
N VAL A 117 22.20 -7.64 -4.25
CA VAL A 117 20.86 -7.88 -4.77
C VAL A 117 20.92 -8.01 -6.30
N LYS A 118 20.12 -8.90 -6.88
CA LYS A 118 20.00 -9.10 -8.33
C LYS A 118 18.54 -9.15 -8.76
N ALA A 119 18.20 -8.48 -9.86
CA ALA A 119 16.90 -8.60 -10.51
C ALA A 119 16.87 -9.78 -11.50
N SER A 120 15.77 -10.52 -11.53
CA SER A 120 15.48 -11.57 -12.52
C SER A 120 13.98 -11.61 -12.81
N GLY A 121 13.58 -11.10 -13.99
CA GLY A 121 12.17 -10.89 -14.32
C GLY A 121 11.48 -10.00 -13.28
N PHE A 122 10.44 -10.51 -12.66
CA PHE A 122 9.71 -9.83 -11.58
C PHE A 122 10.25 -10.10 -10.16
N ARG A 123 11.40 -10.76 -10.04
CA ARG A 123 11.96 -11.19 -8.75
C ARG A 123 13.25 -10.44 -8.40
N LEU A 124 13.42 -10.16 -7.11
CA LEU A 124 14.67 -9.71 -6.51
C LEU A 124 15.29 -10.85 -5.70
N ASN A 125 16.57 -11.12 -5.93
CA ASN A 125 17.34 -12.11 -5.21
C ASN A 125 18.37 -11.41 -4.33
N PHE A 126 18.15 -11.43 -3.03
CA PHE A 126 19.03 -10.91 -2.00
C PHE A 126 19.98 -12.02 -1.55
N ARG A 127 21.27 -11.71 -1.45
CA ARG A 127 22.26 -12.60 -0.86
C ARG A 127 22.94 -11.88 0.28
N TYR A 128 22.97 -12.53 1.43
CA TYR A 128 23.58 -12.01 2.66
C TYR A 128 25.00 -12.53 2.84
N ARG A 129 25.77 -11.86 3.71
CA ARG A 129 27.14 -12.26 4.05
C ARG A 129 27.17 -13.55 4.86
N SER A 130 26.10 -13.87 5.59
CA SER A 130 25.86 -15.16 6.26
C SER A 130 25.84 -16.35 5.29
N GLY A 131 25.58 -16.11 4.00
CA GLY A 131 25.36 -17.14 3.00
C GLY A 131 23.89 -17.38 2.67
N GLU A 132 22.97 -16.83 3.48
CA GLU A 132 21.53 -16.90 3.24
C GLU A 132 21.14 -16.18 1.95
N GLU A 133 20.15 -16.75 1.25
CA GLU A 133 19.55 -16.15 0.06
C GLU A 133 18.05 -15.97 0.30
N PHE A 134 17.54 -14.78 -0.03
CA PHE A 134 16.13 -14.44 0.08
C PHE A 134 15.62 -13.97 -1.28
N GLN A 135 14.55 -14.59 -1.75
CA GLN A 135 13.91 -14.24 -3.00
C GLN A 135 12.59 -13.54 -2.72
N LEU A 136 12.40 -12.38 -3.35
CA LEU A 136 11.18 -11.60 -3.26
C LEU A 136 10.55 -11.46 -4.65
N ASP A 137 9.32 -11.95 -4.80
CA ASP A 137 8.52 -11.75 -6.00
C ASP A 137 7.71 -10.45 -5.89
N LEU A 138 7.92 -9.53 -6.83
CA LEU A 138 7.26 -8.23 -6.84
C LEU A 138 5.93 -8.23 -7.59
N ARG A 139 5.47 -9.35 -8.15
CA ARG A 139 4.13 -9.47 -8.77
C ARG A 139 2.99 -9.22 -7.78
N LEU A 140 3.26 -9.37 -6.49
CA LEU A 140 2.30 -9.03 -5.43
C LEU A 140 2.11 -7.52 -5.23
N ASN A 141 2.95 -6.68 -5.84
CA ASN A 141 2.72 -5.24 -5.91
C ASN A 141 2.02 -4.91 -7.25
N PRO A 142 0.72 -4.55 -7.26
CA PRO A 142 -0.01 -4.28 -8.50
C PRO A 142 0.53 -3.08 -9.29
N ARG A 143 1.39 -2.25 -8.69
CA ARG A 143 2.07 -1.13 -9.36
C ARG A 143 3.28 -1.57 -10.21
N ILE A 144 3.74 -2.80 -10.04
CA ILE A 144 4.84 -3.39 -10.82
C ILE A 144 4.22 -4.15 -11.99
N VAL A 145 4.29 -3.56 -13.17
CA VAL A 145 3.71 -4.07 -14.42
C VAL A 145 4.77 -4.62 -15.37
N GLU A 146 6.05 -4.26 -15.19
CA GLU A 146 7.11 -4.72 -16.08
C GLU A 146 8.47 -4.99 -15.39
N PRO A 147 9.30 -5.90 -15.96
CA PRO A 147 10.60 -6.25 -15.38
C PRO A 147 11.60 -5.09 -15.27
N GLY A 148 11.50 -4.06 -16.12
CA GLY A 148 12.40 -2.91 -16.07
C GLY A 148 12.24 -2.08 -14.80
N GLN A 149 11.04 -2.07 -14.20
CA GLN A 149 10.80 -1.46 -12.89
C GLN A 149 11.55 -2.21 -11.79
N VAL A 150 11.54 -3.55 -11.84
CA VAL A 150 12.27 -4.39 -10.88
C VAL A 150 13.78 -4.19 -11.00
N LYS A 151 14.30 -4.04 -12.23
CA LYS A 151 15.71 -3.70 -12.47
C LYS A 151 16.07 -2.35 -11.86
N LEU A 152 15.25 -1.32 -12.06
CA LEU A 152 15.51 -0.01 -11.45
C LEU A 152 15.42 -0.05 -9.92
N ILE A 153 14.42 -0.72 -9.34
CA ILE A 153 14.30 -0.93 -7.88
C ILE A 153 15.55 -1.63 -7.34
N CYS A 154 16.07 -2.66 -8.03
CA CYS A 154 17.30 -3.33 -7.66
C CYS A 154 18.50 -2.37 -7.57
N LYS A 155 18.64 -1.45 -8.55
CA LYS A 155 19.70 -0.42 -8.55
C LYS A 155 19.51 0.56 -7.39
N ILE A 156 18.29 1.03 -7.16
CA ILE A 156 17.96 1.94 -6.06
C ILE A 156 18.27 1.30 -4.70
N ILE A 157 17.84 0.06 -4.46
CA ILE A 157 18.11 -0.68 -3.22
C ILE A 157 19.62 -0.88 -3.03
N THR A 158 20.36 -1.22 -4.09
CA THR A 158 21.82 -1.38 -4.04
C THR A 158 22.50 -0.08 -3.60
N LYS A 159 22.00 1.08 -4.04
CA LYS A 159 22.51 2.40 -3.63
C LYS A 159 22.11 2.74 -2.20
N LEU A 160 20.83 2.56 -1.84
CA LEU A 160 20.31 2.82 -0.50
C LEU A 160 21.01 1.98 0.58
N ALA A 161 21.33 0.72 0.29
CA ALA A 161 22.05 -0.17 1.20
C ALA A 161 23.48 0.30 1.52
N LYS A 162 24.06 1.19 0.72
CA LYS A 162 25.39 1.78 0.95
C LYS A 162 25.33 3.10 1.73
N VAL A 163 24.16 3.68 1.94
CA VAL A 163 24.05 4.98 2.60
C VAL A 163 24.29 4.79 4.10
N ARG A 164 25.25 5.54 4.64
CA ARG A 164 25.64 5.48 6.06
C ARG A 164 24.71 6.29 6.98
N LYS A 165 23.96 7.24 6.43
CA LYS A 165 23.04 8.06 7.21
C LYS A 165 21.65 7.40 7.27
N PRO A 166 21.04 7.30 8.46
CA PRO A 166 19.68 6.81 8.58
C PRO A 166 18.71 7.76 7.87
N PHE A 167 17.67 7.20 7.26
CA PHE A 167 16.56 7.96 6.66
C PHE A 167 15.29 7.74 7.47
N LYS A 168 14.40 8.73 7.55
CA LYS A 168 13.00 8.38 7.81
C LYS A 168 12.46 7.62 6.61
N VAL A 169 11.69 6.57 6.84
CA VAL A 169 11.15 5.73 5.75
C VAL A 169 10.35 6.57 4.75
N ARG A 170 9.61 7.57 5.23
CA ARG A 170 8.88 8.52 4.38
C ARG A 170 9.80 9.35 3.48
N ASP A 171 10.97 9.73 3.97
CA ASP A 171 11.90 10.58 3.22
C ASP A 171 12.56 9.82 2.06
N ILE A 172 12.62 8.48 2.12
CA ILE A 172 13.10 7.65 1.00
C ILE A 172 12.23 7.87 -0.24
N VAL A 173 10.90 7.95 -0.07
CA VAL A 173 9.98 8.18 -1.18
C VAL A 173 10.31 9.49 -1.88
N ASN A 174 10.44 10.57 -1.10
CA ASN A 174 10.76 11.89 -1.62
C ASN A 174 12.15 11.93 -2.27
N TYR A 175 13.14 11.33 -1.61
CA TYR A 175 14.51 11.24 -2.13
C TYR A 175 14.54 10.55 -3.50
N VAL A 176 13.98 9.34 -3.60
CA VAL A 176 13.94 8.58 -4.86
C VAL A 176 13.24 9.37 -5.95
N ASN A 177 12.04 9.90 -5.67
CA ASN A 177 11.27 10.65 -6.63
C ASN A 177 11.99 11.93 -7.08
N SER A 178 12.67 12.64 -6.18
CA SER A 178 13.43 13.86 -6.51
C SER A 178 14.69 13.57 -7.35
N GLU A 179 15.42 12.50 -7.04
CA GLU A 179 16.61 12.09 -7.78
C GLU A 179 16.23 11.60 -9.18
N LEU A 180 15.17 10.79 -9.31
CA LEU A 180 14.67 10.35 -10.61
C LEU A 180 14.17 11.53 -11.46
N ARG A 181 13.48 12.51 -10.87
CA ARG A 181 13.04 13.72 -11.60
C ARG A 181 14.19 14.59 -12.09
N SER A 182 15.26 14.72 -11.29
CA SER A 182 16.36 15.64 -11.59
C SER A 182 17.43 15.03 -12.50
N LYS A 183 17.76 13.75 -12.33
CA LYS A 183 18.88 13.08 -13.02
C LYS A 183 18.44 11.88 -13.87
N GLY A 184 17.15 11.52 -13.87
CA GLY A 184 16.66 10.32 -14.54
C GLY A 184 17.29 9.05 -13.96
N PHE A 185 17.55 8.07 -14.81
CA PHE A 185 18.16 6.79 -14.41
C PHE A 185 19.60 6.94 -13.89
N ASN A 186 20.33 7.97 -14.34
CA ASN A 186 21.71 8.26 -13.90
C ASN A 186 21.80 8.54 -12.40
N ALA A 187 20.67 8.85 -11.74
CA ALA A 187 20.62 8.95 -10.28
C ALA A 187 21.07 7.66 -9.57
N PHE A 188 20.82 6.48 -10.14
CA PHE A 188 20.99 5.19 -9.43
C PHE A 188 21.88 4.19 -10.15
N THR A 189 22.35 4.49 -11.35
CA THR A 189 23.27 3.65 -12.11
C THR A 189 24.14 4.51 -13.02
N ASP A 190 25.43 4.17 -13.14
CA ASP A 190 26.34 4.87 -14.06
C ASP A 190 26.10 4.45 -15.52
N ILE A 191 25.63 3.21 -15.71
CA ILE A 191 25.27 2.65 -17.02
C ILE A 191 23.75 2.57 -17.09
N VAL A 192 23.16 3.33 -18.00
CA VAL A 192 21.73 3.31 -18.31
C VAL A 192 21.49 2.35 -19.46
N THR A 193 20.89 1.21 -19.14
CA THR A 193 20.48 0.20 -20.12
C THR A 193 19.06 0.50 -20.62
N PRO A 194 18.70 0.09 -21.85
CA PRO A 194 17.39 0.41 -22.45
C PRO A 194 16.21 -0.31 -21.80
N ASP A 195 16.48 -1.25 -20.89
CA ASP A 195 15.52 -2.09 -20.18
C ASP A 195 15.20 -1.59 -18.77
N LEU A 196 15.47 -0.30 -18.49
CA LEU A 196 15.09 0.38 -17.25
C LEU A 196 13.79 1.14 -17.41
N THR A 197 12.96 1.07 -16.36
CA THR A 197 11.63 1.71 -16.33
C THR A 197 11.50 2.55 -15.09
N MET A 198 10.88 3.72 -15.23
CA MET A 198 10.54 4.60 -14.11
C MET A 198 9.70 3.89 -13.06
N VAL A 199 9.99 4.21 -11.80
CA VAL A 199 9.26 3.72 -10.61
C VAL A 199 8.97 4.87 -9.68
N ASP A 200 7.98 4.70 -8.80
CA ASP A 200 7.77 5.61 -7.68
C ASP A 200 8.61 5.17 -6.48
N GLY A 201 9.09 6.12 -5.68
CA GLY A 201 9.70 5.85 -4.38
C GLY A 201 8.80 5.02 -3.46
N LEU A 202 7.48 5.08 -3.62
CA LEU A 202 6.52 4.18 -2.97
C LEU A 202 6.81 2.71 -3.29
N ASP A 203 7.11 2.39 -4.54
CA ASP A 203 7.38 1.01 -4.99
C ASP A 203 8.67 0.47 -4.37
N VAL A 204 9.66 1.35 -4.21
CA VAL A 204 10.93 1.04 -3.54
C VAL A 204 10.70 0.75 -2.05
N VAL A 205 9.99 1.62 -1.34
CA VAL A 205 9.73 1.42 0.09
C VAL A 205 8.82 0.22 0.34
N LEU A 206 7.84 -0.01 -0.52
CA LEU A 206 6.97 -1.19 -0.47
C LEU A 206 7.77 -2.48 -0.66
N THR A 207 8.80 -2.45 -1.50
CA THR A 207 9.78 -3.54 -1.63
C THR A 207 10.60 -3.71 -0.35
N LEU A 208 11.17 -2.63 0.20
CA LEU A 208 11.96 -2.66 1.43
C LEU A 208 11.17 -3.16 2.66
N ASN A 209 9.85 -2.96 2.70
CA ASN A 209 9.01 -3.47 3.78
C ASN A 209 8.86 -5.00 3.80
N ARG A 210 9.35 -5.70 2.76
CA ARG A 210 9.28 -7.16 2.61
C ARG A 210 10.66 -7.83 2.67
N VAL A 211 11.68 -7.08 3.07
CA VAL A 211 13.10 -7.50 3.18
C VAL A 211 13.56 -7.22 4.60
#